data_AF-A0A535UM42-F1
#
_entry.id   AF-A0A535UM42-F1
#
_cell.length_a   1.000
_cell.length_b   1.000
_cell.length_c   1.000
_cell.angle_alpha   90.00
_cell.angle_beta   90.00
_cell.angle_gamma   90.00
#
_symmetry.space_group_name_H-M   'P 1'
#
loop_
_entity.id
_entity.type
_entity.pdbx_description
1 polymer ?
#
loop_
_entity_poly.entity_id
_entity_poly.type
_entity_poly.pdbx_seq_one_letter_code
_entity_poly.pdbx_strand_id
1 'polypeptide(L)'
;MPLTPPSRRDLLRTGSALAGAVALGACGGSVAGPAPKARATATPTAGAVHLLDQALVVEHTTLYAYSLGVQLFGAATAPLATSFRQHHLDHRDRLRSLIAGLGGTPTP
;
A
#
# COMPACT_ATOMS: atom_id res chain seq x y z
N MET A 1 24.14 -1.30 22.67
CA MET A 1 22.80 -1.89 22.39
C MET A 1 22.86 -2.52 21.01
N PRO A 2 23.03 -3.85 20.87
CA PRO A 2 22.97 -4.48 19.55
C PRO A 2 21.51 -4.53 19.09
N LEU A 3 21.26 -4.07 17.86
CA LEU A 3 19.95 -4.17 17.20
C LEU A 3 19.81 -5.58 16.62
N THR A 4 18.97 -6.40 17.24
CA THR A 4 18.62 -7.71 16.69
C THR A 4 17.76 -7.50 15.44
N PRO A 5 18.14 -8.06 14.28
CA PRO A 5 17.33 -7.94 13.07
C PRO A 5 15.96 -8.63 13.27
N PRO A 6 14.87 -8.04 12.75
CA PRO A 6 13.53 -8.58 12.93
C PRO A 6 13.43 -9.99 12.34
N SER A 7 12.72 -10.88 13.06
CA SER A 7 12.61 -12.26 12.63
C SER A 7 11.80 -12.36 11.33
N ARG A 8 12.06 -13.39 10.52
CA ARG A 8 11.25 -13.71 9.33
C ARG A 8 9.75 -13.79 9.68
N ARG A 9 9.41 -14.20 10.90
CA ARG A 9 8.02 -14.28 11.39
C ARG A 9 7.41 -12.89 11.61
N ASP A 10 8.18 -11.92 12.09
CA ASP A 10 7.73 -10.54 12.24
C ASP A 10 7.55 -9.88 10.88
N LEU A 11 8.48 -10.10 9.95
CA LEU A 11 8.34 -9.67 8.55
C LEU A 11 7.11 -10.26 7.86
N LEU A 12 6.79 -11.54 8.10
CA LEU A 12 5.58 -12.18 7.55
C LEU A 12 4.30 -11.69 8.23
N ARG A 13 4.32 -11.40 9.53
CA ARG A 13 3.16 -10.86 10.26
C ARG A 13 2.86 -9.43 9.79
N THR A 14 3.87 -8.58 9.65
CA THR A 14 3.71 -7.22 9.09
C THR A 14 3.37 -7.26 7.60
N GLY A 15 3.96 -8.19 6.84
CA GLY A 15 3.66 -8.40 5.42
C GLY A 15 2.23 -8.91 5.17
N SER A 16 1.67 -9.72 6.08
CA SER A 16 0.28 -10.21 5.98
C SER A 16 -0.75 -9.10 6.21
N ALA A 17 -0.43 -8.07 6.99
CA ALA A 17 -1.27 -6.88 7.15
C ALA A 17 -1.29 -6.03 5.86
N LEU A 18 -0.18 -5.98 5.12
CA LEU A 18 -0.07 -5.29 3.84
C LEU A 18 -0.70 -6.09 2.68
N ALA A 19 -0.57 -7.43 2.69
CA ALA A 19 -1.17 -8.30 1.67
C ALA A 19 -2.71 -8.36 1.77
N GLY A 20 -3.28 -8.14 2.96
CA GLY A 20 -4.72 -8.10 3.17
C GLY A 20 -5.44 -6.94 2.45
N ALA A 21 -4.73 -5.84 2.19
CA ALA A 21 -5.30 -4.69 1.48
C ALA A 21 -5.36 -4.89 -0.06
N VAL A 22 -4.55 -5.80 -0.61
CA VAL A 22 -4.49 -6.08 -2.07
C VAL A 22 -5.43 -7.24 -2.46
N ALA A 23 -5.87 -8.05 -1.51
CA ALA A 23 -6.67 -9.25 -1.77
C ALA A 23 -8.18 -9.02 -2.00
N LEU A 24 -8.68 -7.78 -1.97
CA LEU A 24 -10.10 -7.50 -2.19
C LEU A 24 -10.49 -7.28 -3.67
N GLY A 25 -9.54 -7.36 -4.61
CA GLY A 25 -9.78 -7.04 -6.02
C GLY A 25 -9.66 -8.18 -7.05
N ALA A 26 -9.21 -9.39 -6.68
CA ALA A 26 -8.73 -10.36 -7.68
C ALA A 26 -9.23 -11.81 -7.53
N CYS A 27 -10.35 -12.06 -6.86
CA CYS A 27 -10.99 -13.39 -6.86
C CYS A 27 -12.32 -13.40 -7.62
N GLY A 28 -12.30 -12.88 -8.85
CA GLY A 28 -13.30 -13.20 -9.87
C GLY A 28 -13.00 -14.58 -10.46
N GLY A 29 -13.29 -15.63 -9.69
CA GLY A 29 -13.07 -17.02 -10.09
C GLY A 29 -14.21 -17.90 -9.58
N SER A 30 -15.10 -18.25 -10.50
CA SER A 30 -16.30 -19.06 -10.31
C SER A 30 -16.02 -20.37 -9.57
N VAL A 31 -16.51 -20.50 -8.33
CA VAL A 31 -16.74 -21.80 -7.70
C VAL A 31 -18.22 -21.86 -7.32
N ALA A 32 -18.97 -22.66 -8.07
CA ALA A 32 -20.35 -22.99 -7.76
C ALA A 32 -20.38 -23.88 -6.50
N GLY A 33 -20.46 -23.22 -5.34
CA GLY A 33 -20.82 -23.80 -4.05
C GLY A 33 -21.94 -22.95 -3.44
N PRO A 34 -22.74 -23.49 -2.48
CA PRO A 34 -23.82 -22.73 -1.86
C PRO A 34 -23.26 -21.40 -1.34
N ALA A 35 -23.83 -20.31 -1.83
CA ALA A 35 -23.37 -18.96 -1.56
C ALA A 35 -23.18 -18.81 -0.04
N PRO A 36 -21.95 -18.56 0.46
CA PRO A 36 -21.80 -18.20 1.85
C PRO A 36 -22.63 -16.94 2.04
N LYS A 37 -23.61 -17.02 2.95
CA LYS A 37 -24.45 -15.89 3.37
C LYS A 37 -23.54 -14.66 3.43
N ALA A 38 -23.86 -13.64 2.63
CA ALA A 38 -23.11 -12.41 2.57
C ALA A 38 -22.77 -11.98 4.00
N ARG A 39 -21.50 -12.15 4.37
CA ARG A 39 -20.99 -11.71 5.65
C ARG A 39 -21.24 -10.21 5.64
N ALA A 40 -22.04 -9.73 6.60
CA ALA A 40 -22.31 -8.31 6.77
C ALA A 40 -21.01 -7.55 6.49
N THR A 41 -21.03 -6.69 5.46
CA THR A 41 -19.93 -5.81 5.12
C THR A 41 -19.66 -4.99 6.36
N ALA A 42 -18.67 -5.39 7.16
CA ALA A 42 -18.26 -4.63 8.32
C ALA A 42 -17.95 -3.24 7.80
N THR A 43 -18.62 -2.24 8.36
CA THR A 43 -18.36 -0.84 8.07
C THR A 43 -16.84 -0.65 8.13
N PRO A 44 -16.22 -0.05 7.09
CA PRO A 44 -14.79 0.19 7.09
C PRO A 44 -14.36 0.75 8.44
N THR A 45 -13.51 0.01 9.16
CA THR A 45 -13.12 0.46 10.50
C THR A 45 -12.28 1.72 10.36
N ALA A 46 -12.42 2.67 11.29
CA ALA A 46 -11.54 3.84 11.37
C ALA A 46 -10.06 3.45 11.37
N GLY A 47 -9.73 2.24 11.86
CA GLY A 47 -8.39 1.67 11.79
C GLY A 47 -7.89 1.37 10.37
N ALA A 48 -8.76 0.94 9.46
CA ALA A 48 -8.39 0.71 8.06
C ALA A 48 -8.04 2.03 7.36
N VAL A 49 -8.87 3.07 7.54
CA VAL A 49 -8.58 4.42 7.03
C VAL A 49 -7.26 4.94 7.59
N HIS A 50 -7.04 4.81 8.90
CA HIS A 50 -5.80 5.25 9.56
C HIS A 50 -4.55 4.54 9.00
N LEU A 51 -4.61 3.23 8.79
CA LEU A 51 -3.49 2.47 8.25
C LEU A 51 -3.18 2.84 6.80
N LEU A 52 -4.20 3.03 5.96
CA LEU A 52 -4.01 3.47 4.58
C LEU A 52 -3.44 4.89 4.51
N ASP A 53 -3.85 5.77 5.42
CA ASP A 53 -3.34 7.14 5.49
C ASP A 53 -1.87 7.20 5.94
N GLN A 54 -1.46 6.34 6.88
CA GLN A 54 -0.04 6.16 7.22
C GLN A 54 0.78 5.70 6.01
N ALA A 55 0.26 4.77 5.21
CA ALA A 55 0.93 4.35 3.97
C ALA A 55 1.03 5.51 2.96
N LEU A 56 -0.01 6.35 2.87
CA LEU A 56 -0.02 7.52 1.99
C LEU A 56 1.07 8.54 2.38
N VAL A 57 1.29 8.78 3.67
CA VAL A 57 2.39 9.63 4.17
C VAL A 57 3.76 9.08 3.77
N VAL A 58 3.94 7.74 3.78
CA VAL A 58 5.18 7.11 3.34
C VAL A 58 5.39 7.31 1.84
N GLU A 59 4.35 7.21 1.01
CA GLU A 59 4.45 7.47 -0.42
C GLU A 59 4.79 8.95 -0.71
N HIS A 60 4.23 9.91 0.02
CA HIS A 60 4.62 11.32 -0.09
C HIS A 60 6.09 11.56 0.25
N THR A 61 6.55 10.99 1.36
CA THR A 61 7.95 11.08 1.78
C THR A 61 8.88 10.45 0.73
N THR A 62 8.48 9.32 0.17
CA THR A 62 9.26 8.61 -0.85
C THR A 62 9.31 9.40 -2.16
N LEU A 63 8.18 9.93 -2.64
CA LEU A 63 8.12 10.77 -3.83
C LEU A 63 8.95 12.05 -3.68
N TYR A 64 8.94 12.66 -2.48
CA TYR A 64 9.80 13.78 -2.15
C TYR A 64 11.29 13.38 -2.19
N ALA A 65 11.66 12.23 -1.63
CA ALA A 65 13.02 11.73 -1.72
C ALA A 65 13.47 11.50 -3.18
N TYR A 66 12.59 10.97 -4.04
CA TYR A 66 12.87 10.83 -5.47
C TYR A 66 13.01 12.19 -6.18
N SER A 67 12.25 13.22 -5.81
CA SER A 67 12.37 14.54 -6.43
C SER A 67 13.74 15.18 -6.15
N LEU A 68 14.28 14.96 -4.96
CA LEU A 68 15.62 15.40 -4.58
C LEU A 68 16.72 14.49 -5.16
N GLY A 69 16.51 13.18 -5.07
CA GLY A 69 17.52 12.16 -5.37
C GLY A 69 17.66 11.81 -6.85
N VAL A 70 16.67 12.11 -7.70
CA VAL A 70 16.72 11.69 -9.12
C VAL A 70 17.95 12.25 -9.86
N GLN A 71 18.40 13.43 -9.44
CA GLN A 71 19.56 14.11 -9.99
C GLN A 71 20.90 13.46 -9.62
N LEU A 72 20.90 12.58 -8.61
CA LEU A 72 22.09 11.85 -8.14
C LEU A 72 22.25 10.49 -8.85
N PHE A 73 21.23 10.02 -9.57
CA PHE A 73 21.33 8.77 -10.31
C PHE A 73 22.17 8.96 -11.57
N GLY A 74 23.17 8.09 -11.77
CA GLY A 74 23.94 8.05 -13.00
C GLY A 74 23.07 7.69 -14.20
N ALA A 75 23.56 8.00 -15.41
CA ALA A 75 22.83 7.80 -16.67
C ALA A 75 22.28 6.37 -16.85
N ALA A 76 23.02 5.36 -16.41
CA ALA A 76 22.58 3.95 -16.49
C ALA A 76 21.38 3.63 -15.57
N THR A 77 21.24 4.34 -14.44
CA THR A 77 20.22 4.07 -13.42
C THR A 77 19.03 5.03 -13.47
N ALA A 78 19.16 6.17 -14.15
CA ALA A 78 18.10 7.18 -14.26
C ALA A 78 16.77 6.65 -14.86
N PRO A 79 16.76 5.76 -15.88
CA PRO A 79 15.51 5.17 -16.37
C PRO A 79 14.80 4.31 -15.32
N LEU A 80 15.56 3.51 -14.56
CA LEU A 80 15.01 2.65 -13.51
C LEU A 80 14.45 3.49 -12.35
N ALA A 81 15.18 4.51 -11.93
CA ALA A 81 14.71 5.45 -10.92
C ALA A 81 13.42 6.17 -11.35
N THR A 82 13.32 6.53 -12.63
CA THR A 82 12.10 7.12 -13.19
C THR A 82 10.93 6.14 -13.12
N SER A 83 11.14 4.87 -13.46
CA SER A 83 10.11 3.83 -13.34
C SER A 83 9.66 3.63 -11.90
N PHE A 84 10.59 3.53 -10.94
CA PHE A 84 10.22 3.38 -9.53
C PHE A 84 9.48 4.60 -8.98
N ARG A 85 9.85 5.82 -9.38
CA ARG A 85 9.08 7.02 -9.06
C ARG A 85 7.63 6.92 -9.58
N GLN A 86 7.43 6.40 -10.79
CA GLN A 86 6.08 6.20 -11.32
C GLN A 86 5.28 5.17 -10.53
N HIS A 87 5.89 4.07 -10.07
CA HIS A 87 5.21 3.11 -9.21
C HIS A 87 4.71 3.74 -7.90
N HIS A 88 5.51 4.61 -7.28
CA HIS A 88 5.11 5.35 -6.09
C HIS A 88 3.96 6.34 -6.35
N LEU A 89 3.92 6.98 -7.54
CA LEU A 89 2.78 7.81 -7.95
C LEU A 89 1.50 6.97 -8.09
N ASP A 90 1.60 5.81 -8.73
CA ASP A 90 0.46 4.89 -8.87
C ASP A 90 -0.02 4.37 -7.50
N HIS A 91 0.90 4.07 -6.57
CA HIS A 91 0.56 3.68 -5.21
C HIS A 91 -0.17 4.79 -4.46
N ARG A 92 0.36 6.03 -4.50
CA ARG A 92 -0.28 7.20 -3.89
C ARG A 92 -1.71 7.36 -4.38
N ASP A 93 -1.91 7.31 -5.70
CA ASP A 93 -3.23 7.56 -6.30
C ASP A 93 -4.21 6.43 -5.96
N ARG A 94 -3.75 5.18 -5.90
CA ARG A 94 -4.56 4.04 -5.40
C ARG A 94 -4.91 4.20 -3.92
N LEU A 95 -3.97 4.58 -3.06
CA LEU A 95 -4.23 4.80 -1.63
C LEU A 95 -5.25 5.90 -1.41
N ARG A 96 -5.14 7.02 -2.14
CA ARG A 96 -6.12 8.11 -2.10
C ARG A 96 -7.52 7.64 -2.50
N SER A 97 -7.61 6.84 -3.57
CA SER A 97 -8.87 6.25 -4.02
C SER A 97 -9.47 5.30 -2.97
N LEU A 98 -8.66 4.43 -2.36
CA LEU A 98 -9.10 3.51 -1.32
C LEU A 98 -9.59 4.25 -0.07
N ILE A 99 -8.84 5.25 0.42
CA ILE A 99 -9.24 6.05 1.59
C ILE A 99 -10.57 6.75 1.33
N ALA A 100 -10.71 7.40 0.17
CA ALA A 100 -11.95 8.07 -0.22
C ALA A 100 -13.12 7.07 -0.35
N GLY A 101 -12.88 5.89 -0.92
CA GLY A 101 -13.88 4.83 -1.06
C GLY A 101 -14.37 4.25 0.27
N LEU A 102 -13.55 4.35 1.33
CA LEU A 102 -13.95 3.98 2.70
C LEU A 102 -14.58 5.15 3.48
N GLY A 103 -14.80 6.30 2.84
CA GLY A 103 -15.37 7.51 3.45
C GLY A 103 -14.36 8.35 4.26
N GLY A 104 -13.06 8.04 4.17
CA GLY A 104 -12.00 8.85 4.76
C GLY A 104 -11.60 10.04 3.88
N THR A 105 -10.88 10.99 4.47
CA THR A 105 -10.24 12.08 3.71
C THR A 105 -8.74 11.78 3.59
N PRO A 106 -8.21 11.56 2.38
CA PRO A 106 -6.79 11.28 2.21
C PRO A 106 -5.93 12.47 2.64
N THR A 107 -4.84 12.19 3.36
CA THR A 107 -3.81 13.20 3.65
C THR A 107 -3.25 13.78 2.34
N PRO A 108 -3.06 15.10 2.24
CA PRO A 108 -2.57 15.79 1.04
C PRO A 108 -1.11 15.50 0.70
#